data_AF-A0A6A6WNN1-F1
#
_entry.id   AF-A0A6A6WNN1-F1
#
_cell.length_a   1.000
_cell.length_b   1.000
_cell.length_c   1.000
_cell.angle_alpha   90.00
_cell.angle_beta   90.00
_cell.angle_gamma   90.00
#
_symmetry.space_group_name_H-M   'P 1'
#
loop_
_entity.id
_entity.type
_entity.pdbx_description
1 polymer ?
#
loop_
_entity_poly.entity_id
_entity_poly.type
_entity_poly.pdbx_seq_one_letter_code
_entity_poly.pdbx_strand_id
1 'polypeptide(L)'
;MTKTWQILKLFSAAFAPNLPRHGAAASSPPTAAIDVLLTFDADGVSGDPNHISLYQGAKAFVAALVRGESGRASPVDLYTLKSVSLLRKYISILDVFATLMIAWG
;
A
#
# COMPACT_ATOMS: atom_id res chain seq x y z
N MET A 1 -11.85 -0.21 -11.65
CA MET A 1 -10.77 0.60 -11.05
C MET A 1 -11.28 1.26 -9.79
N THR A 2 -10.76 0.87 -8.64
CA THR A 2 -11.08 1.48 -7.35
C THR A 2 -10.31 2.78 -7.20
N LYS A 3 -10.96 3.88 -6.79
CA LYS A 3 -10.28 5.17 -6.63
C LYS A 3 -9.60 5.26 -5.26
N THR A 4 -8.44 5.89 -5.19
CA THR A 4 -7.67 6.14 -3.94
C THR A 4 -8.52 6.64 -2.77
N TRP A 5 -9.43 7.58 -3.03
CA TRP A 5 -10.31 8.16 -2.01
C TRP A 5 -11.35 7.18 -1.45
N GLN A 6 -11.76 6.16 -2.23
CA GLN A 6 -12.65 5.11 -1.75
C GLN A 6 -11.92 4.20 -0.76
N ILE A 7 -10.65 3.88 -1.05
CA ILE A 7 -9.79 3.06 -0.19
C ILE A 7 -9.48 3.81 1.11
N LEU A 8 -9.17 5.10 1.05
CA LEU A 8 -9.01 5.94 2.23
C LEU A 8 -10.26 5.89 3.14
N LYS A 9 -11.44 6.10 2.55
CA LYS A 9 -12.71 6.03 3.29
C LYS A 9 -12.95 4.67 3.92
N LEU A 10 -12.60 3.59 3.22
CA LEU A 10 -12.71 2.22 3.72
C LEU A 10 -11.79 1.99 4.91
N PHE A 11 -10.51 2.38 4.81
CA PHE A 11 -9.56 2.23 5.91
C PHE A 11 -9.93 3.06 7.13
N SER A 12 -10.35 4.32 6.94
CA SER A 12 -10.84 5.14 8.04
C SER A 12 -12.07 4.51 8.69
N ALA A 13 -13.05 4.03 7.91
CA ALA A 13 -14.24 3.40 8.48
C ALA A 13 -13.95 2.09 9.23
N ALA A 14 -13.05 1.26 8.71
CA ALA A 14 -12.76 -0.05 9.28
C ALA A 14 -11.78 0.01 10.47
N PHE A 15 -10.77 0.88 10.40
CA PHE A 15 -9.62 0.83 11.30
C PHE A 15 -9.43 2.09 12.13
N ALA A 16 -10.11 3.20 11.83
CA ALA A 16 -10.04 4.42 12.64
C ALA A 16 -11.39 5.16 12.61
N PRO A 17 -12.48 4.57 13.16
CA PRO A 17 -13.82 5.14 13.07
C PRO A 17 -13.93 6.52 13.72
N ASN A 18 -13.05 6.82 14.69
CA ASN A 18 -12.96 8.11 15.38
C ASN A 18 -12.08 9.13 14.64
N LEU A 19 -11.53 8.80 13.47
CA LEU A 19 -10.74 9.73 12.68
C LEU A 19 -11.63 10.89 12.20
N PRO A 20 -11.28 12.15 12.51
CA PRO A 20 -12.09 13.29 12.10
C PRO A 20 -12.22 13.32 10.58
N ARG A 21 -13.44 13.48 10.09
CA ARG A 21 -13.64 13.76 8.66
C ARG A 21 -12.94 15.08 8.33
N HIS A 22 -12.37 15.13 7.13
CA HIS A 22 -11.60 16.26 6.62
C HIS A 22 -12.29 17.61 6.95
N GLY A 23 -11.69 18.40 7.86
CA GLY A 23 -12.21 19.70 8.29
C GLY A 23 -12.89 19.75 9.67
N ALA A 24 -13.07 18.62 10.36
CA ALA A 24 -13.59 18.58 11.73
C ALA A 24 -12.45 18.61 12.76
N ALA A 25 -12.60 19.41 13.82
CA ALA A 25 -11.66 19.44 14.94
C ALA A 25 -11.77 18.14 15.77
N ALA A 26 -10.64 17.49 16.03
CA ALA A 26 -10.58 16.29 16.87
C ALA A 26 -10.66 16.68 18.34
N SER A 27 -11.58 16.08 19.11
CA SER A 27 -11.65 16.24 20.57
C SER A 27 -10.80 15.21 21.32
N SER A 28 -10.23 14.22 20.61
CA SER A 28 -9.45 13.13 21.18
C SER A 28 -8.40 12.65 20.18
N PRO A 29 -7.25 12.13 20.64
CA PRO A 29 -6.18 11.69 19.73
C PRO A 29 -6.68 10.56 18.82
N PRO A 30 -6.37 10.63 17.51
CA PRO A 30 -6.78 9.60 16.56
C PRO A 30 -6.15 8.26 16.94
N THR A 31 -7.01 7.26 17.16
CA THR A 31 -6.62 5.89 17.51
C THR A 31 -6.97 4.97 16.36
N ALA A 32 -6.03 4.11 15.97
CA ALA A 32 -6.27 3.05 15.00
C ALA A 32 -6.45 1.70 15.72
N ALA A 33 -7.25 0.82 15.13
CA ALA A 33 -7.49 -0.54 15.63
C ALA A 33 -6.41 -1.55 15.20
N ILE A 34 -5.43 -1.10 14.42
CA ILE A 34 -4.33 -1.92 13.90
C ILE A 34 -3.01 -1.22 14.20
N ASP A 35 -1.96 -2.01 14.40
CA ASP A 35 -0.60 -1.48 14.58
C ASP A 35 0.18 -1.44 13.26
N VAL A 36 -0.13 -2.36 12.33
CA VAL A 36 0.63 -2.55 11.09
C VAL A 36 -0.30 -2.67 9.88
N LEU A 37 0.01 -1.93 8.82
CA LEU A 37 -0.63 -2.01 7.51
C LEU A 37 0.40 -2.44 6.45
N LEU A 38 0.12 -3.52 5.73
CA LEU A 38 0.95 -4.02 4.64
C LEU A 38 0.26 -3.78 3.29
N THR A 39 1.01 -3.31 2.29
CA THR A 39 0.47 -3.06 0.94
C THR A 39 1.54 -3.27 -0.15
N PHE A 40 1.18 -3.11 -1.42
CA PHE A 40 2.13 -3.08 -2.53
C PHE A 40 2.86 -1.74 -2.58
N ASP A 41 4.00 -1.69 -3.28
CA ASP A 41 4.71 -0.43 -3.50
C ASP A 41 4.02 0.49 -4.51
N ALA A 42 4.65 1.63 -4.78
CA ALA A 42 4.10 2.69 -5.62
C ALA A 42 3.82 2.26 -7.06
N ASP A 43 4.58 1.29 -7.56
CA ASP A 43 4.43 0.77 -8.91
C ASP A 43 3.24 -0.20 -9.00
N GLY A 44 2.85 -0.79 -7.87
CA GLY A 44 1.86 -1.86 -7.83
C GLY A 44 2.38 -3.13 -8.50
N VAL A 45 1.98 -4.30 -8.01
CA VAL A 45 2.44 -5.54 -8.63
C VAL A 45 1.96 -5.60 -10.07
N SER A 46 2.92 -5.69 -10.99
CA SER A 46 2.70 -5.71 -12.45
C SER A 46 2.07 -4.43 -13.02
N GLY A 47 2.11 -3.30 -12.30
CA GLY A 47 1.49 -2.05 -12.78
C GLY A 47 -0.04 -2.02 -12.65
N ASP A 48 -0.63 -2.90 -11.85
CA ASP A 48 -2.08 -2.96 -11.69
C ASP A 48 -2.63 -1.66 -11.03
N PRO A 49 -3.56 -0.94 -11.68
CA PRO A 49 -4.10 0.32 -11.16
C PRO A 49 -4.77 0.21 -9.78
N ASN A 50 -5.31 -0.95 -9.43
CA ASN A 50 -5.91 -1.17 -8.12
C ASN A 50 -4.83 -1.31 -7.04
N HIS A 51 -3.69 -1.94 -7.35
CA HIS A 51 -2.54 -2.04 -6.43
C HIS A 51 -1.93 -0.67 -6.16
N ILE A 52 -1.78 0.15 -7.21
CA ILE A 52 -1.31 1.53 -7.09
C ILE A 52 -2.29 2.34 -6.22
N SER A 53 -3.60 2.21 -6.47
CA SER A 53 -4.63 2.91 -5.69
C SER A 53 -4.62 2.50 -4.22
N LEU A 54 -4.35 1.22 -3.92
CA LEU A 54 -4.22 0.70 -2.56
C LEU A 54 -3.04 1.32 -1.82
N TYR A 55 -1.86 1.39 -2.45
CA TYR A 55 -0.69 2.06 -1.90
C TYR A 55 -0.96 3.53 -1.59
N GLN A 56 -1.56 4.26 -2.54
CA GLN A 56 -1.87 5.68 -2.34
C GLN A 56 -2.93 5.88 -1.25
N GLY A 57 -3.93 4.99 -1.16
CA GLY A 57 -4.98 5.05 -0.15
C GLY A 57 -4.43 4.77 1.26
N ALA A 58 -3.53 3.79 1.39
CA ALA A 58 -2.82 3.47 2.62
C ALA A 58 -1.96 4.65 3.11
N LYS A 59 -1.19 5.28 2.21
CA LYS A 59 -0.41 6.47 2.55
C LYS A 59 -1.28 7.63 2.99
N ALA A 60 -2.39 7.87 2.30
CA ALA A 60 -3.33 8.92 2.69
C ALA A 60 -3.97 8.64 4.06
N PHE A 61 -4.24 7.38 4.39
CA PHE A 61 -4.79 6.98 5.68
C PHE A 61 -3.81 7.24 6.82
N VAL A 62 -2.56 6.80 6.68
CA VAL A 62 -1.50 7.06 7.66
C VAL A 62 -1.25 8.56 7.83
N ALA A 63 -1.19 9.32 6.73
CA ALA A 63 -1.05 10.77 6.79
C ALA A 63 -2.24 11.46 7.48
N ALA A 64 -3.44 10.91 7.36
CA ALA A 64 -4.61 11.42 8.06
C ALA A 64 -4.56 11.14 9.56
N LEU A 65 -3.99 10.02 9.99
CA LEU A 65 -3.80 9.68 11.41
C LEU A 65 -2.82 10.62 12.13
N VAL A 66 -1.84 11.18 11.44
CA VAL A 66 -0.82 12.07 12.03
C VAL A 66 -1.20 13.56 11.89
N ARG A 67 -2.31 13.86 11.21
CA ARG A 67 -2.71 15.25 10.92
C ARG A 67 -3.23 15.94 12.18
N GLY A 68 -2.44 16.89 12.70
CA GLY A 68 -2.84 17.76 13.84
C GLY A 68 -1.84 17.76 15.00
N GLU A 69 -0.89 16.83 15.03
CA GLU A 69 0.13 16.74 16.08
C GLU A 69 1.52 16.64 15.47
N SER A 70 2.16 17.80 15.22
CA SER A 70 3.52 17.86 14.72
C SER A 70 4.50 17.25 15.73
N GLY A 71 4.94 16.02 15.48
CA GLY A 71 5.92 15.30 16.31
C GLY A 71 5.43 13.98 16.91
N ARG A 72 4.13 13.64 16.74
CA ARG A 72 3.59 12.34 17.16
C ARG A 72 3.99 11.26 16.16
N ALA A 73 4.56 10.14 16.63
CA ALA A 73 4.74 8.96 15.79
C ALA A 73 3.38 8.44 15.30
N SER A 74 3.33 7.97 14.05
CA SER A 74 2.11 7.35 13.53
C SER A 74 1.73 6.15 14.41
N PRO A 75 0.44 6.00 14.78
CA PRO A 75 -0.02 4.82 15.50
C PRO A 75 -0.02 3.56 14.62
N VAL A 76 0.17 3.71 13.30
CA VAL A 76 0.19 2.61 12.34
C VAL A 76 1.49 2.64 11.54
N ASP A 77 2.21 1.52 11.54
CA ASP A 77 3.35 1.28 10.67
C ASP A 77 2.91 0.82 9.29
N LEU A 78 3.45 1.44 8.23
CA LEU A 78 3.14 1.09 6.84
C LEU A 78 4.33 0.41 6.18
N TYR A 79 4.18 -0.87 5.84
CA TYR A 79 5.17 -1.64 5.09
C TYR A 79 4.69 -1.90 3.67
N THR A 80 5.63 -1.89 2.73
CA THR A 80 5.35 -2.20 1.32
C THR A 80 6.11 -3.43 0.86
N LEU A 81 5.41 -4.30 0.12
CA LEU A 81 6.04 -5.36 -0.64
C LEU A 81 6.59 -4.76 -1.94
N LYS A 82 7.92 -4.72 -2.07
CA LYS A 82 8.59 -4.19 -3.26
C LYS A 82 8.33 -5.09 -4.47
N SER A 83 7.91 -4.46 -5.55
CA SER A 83 7.79 -5.07 -6.86
C SER A 83 9.16 -5.51 -7.36
N VAL A 84 9.27 -6.76 -7.79
CA VAL A 84 10.46 -7.26 -8.49
C VAL A 84 10.36 -6.89 -9.97
N SER A 85 11.51 -6.64 -10.60
CA SER A 85 11.54 -6.34 -12.04
C SER A 85 10.88 -7.47 -12.83
N LEU A 86 10.08 -7.12 -13.84
CA LEU A 86 9.47 -8.09 -14.75
C LEU A 86 10.55 -8.99 -15.38
N LEU A 87 11.74 -8.45 -15.64
CA LEU A 87 12.88 -9.21 -16.14
C LEU A 87 13.19 -10.43 -15.25
N ARG A 88 13.15 -10.29 -13.92
CA ARG A 88 13.35 -11.42 -13.00
C ARG A 88 12.19 -12.42 -13.01
N LYS A 89 10.96 -11.99 -13.30
CA LYS A 89 9.80 -12.88 -13.47
C LYS A 89 9.89 -13.73 -14.73
N TYR A 90 10.54 -13.24 -15.79
CA TYR A 90 10.61 -13.92 -17.09
C TYR A 90 11.98 -14.55 -17.41
N ILE A 91 13.00 -14.32 -16.57
CA ILE A 91 14.28 -15.03 -16.68
C ILE A 91 14.10 -16.55 -16.60
N SER A 92 13.13 -17.06 -15.83
CA SER A 92 12.85 -18.51 -15.80
C SER A 92 12.35 -19.05 -17.15
N ILE A 93 11.66 -18.23 -17.95
CA ILE A 93 11.25 -18.62 -19.31
C ILE A 93 12.46 -18.63 -20.24
N LEU A 94 13.34 -17.64 -20.15
CA LEU A 94 14.63 -17.65 -20.85
C LEU A 94 15.49 -18.86 -20.46
N ASP A 95 15.45 -19.26 -19.19
CA ASP A 95 16.16 -20.43 -18.68
C ASP A 95 15.65 -21.74 -19.29
N VAL A 96 14.33 -21.86 -19.52
CA VAL A 96 13.74 -22.99 -20.25
C VAL A 96 14.27 -23.05 -21.69
N PHE A 97 14.33 -21.92 -22.40
CA PHE A 97 14.89 -21.89 -23.76
C PHE A 97 16.38 -22.23 -23.79
N ALA A 98 17.15 -21.69 -22.84
CA ALA A 98 18.59 -22.00 -22.72
C ALA A 98 18.80 -23.49 -22.41
N THR A 99 18.01 -24.05 -21.49
CA THR A 99 18.06 -25.48 -21.12
C THR A 99 17.71 -26.37 -22.32
N LEU A 100 16.68 -26.03 -23.09
CA LEU A 100 16.31 -26.76 -24.31
C LEU A 100 17.38 -26.67 -25.39
N MET A 101 17.99 -25.50 -25.60
CA MET A 101 19.07 -25.31 -26.57
C MET A 101 20.33 -26.11 -26.21
N ILE A 102 20.69 -26.16 -24.92
CA ILE A 102 21.85 -26.93 -24.44
C ILE A 102 21.56 -28.45 -24.48
N ALA A 103 20.34 -28.88 -24.18
CA ALA A 103 19.96 -30.29 -24.18
C ALA A 103 19.83 -30.91 -25.58
N TRP A 104 19.66 -30.09 -26.63
CA TRP A 104 19.55 -30.51 -28.03
C TRP A 104 20.79 -30.20 -28.89
N GLY A 105 21.85 -29.66 -28.28
CA GLY A 105 23.12 -29.30 -28.92
C GLY A 105 24.24 -30.30 -28.69
#